data_AF-A0AAV4AE67-F1
#
_entry.id   AF-A0AAV4AE67-F1
#
_cell.length_a   1.000
_cell.length_b   1.000
_cell.length_c   1.000
_cell.angle_alpha   90.00
_cell.angle_beta   90.00
_cell.angle_gamma   90.00
#
_symmetry.space_group_name_H-M   'P 1'
#
loop_
_entity.id
_entity.type
_entity.pdbx_description
1 polymer ?
#
loop_
_entity_poly.entity_id
_entity_poly.type
_entity_poly.pdbx_seq_one_letter_code
_entity_poly.pdbx_strand_id
1 'polypeptide(L)'
;MPENKTETTLGKMKTRIKAAVRTRWIKYHPFFSAYDQYHTLNRVKQTTIFWLRTGHNRLRKHMYTKLKIGETPICQRGQGLQSPEHNLRDLSKPSHPQAPVLARAHHPDRKSV
;
A
#
# COMPACT_ATOMS: atom_id res chain seq x y z
N MET A 1 47.37 11.97 18.67
CA MET A 1 45.94 12.28 18.46
C MET A 1 45.28 11.05 17.84
N PRO A 2 44.57 10.19 18.60
CA PRO A 2 43.98 8.99 18.01
C PRO A 2 42.74 9.40 17.21
N GLU A 3 42.84 9.25 15.89
CA GLU A 3 41.76 9.51 14.96
C GLU A 3 40.56 8.59 15.20
N ASN A 4 39.41 9.25 15.09
CA ASN A 4 38.02 8.82 15.08
C ASN A 4 37.68 7.65 14.12
N LYS A 5 38.23 6.46 14.39
CA LYS A 5 37.93 5.21 13.66
C LYS A 5 36.53 4.66 13.95
N THR A 6 35.94 5.05 15.07
CA THR A 6 34.62 4.61 15.53
C THR A 6 33.47 5.28 14.76
N GLU A 7 33.53 6.60 14.49
CA GLU A 7 32.47 7.27 13.71
C GLU A 7 32.51 6.88 12.23
N THR A 8 33.70 6.66 11.67
CA THR A 8 33.86 6.16 10.29
C THR A 8 33.28 4.76 10.12
N THR A 9 33.39 3.89 11.13
CA THR A 9 32.81 2.54 11.11
C THR A 9 31.29 2.56 11.29
N LEU A 10 30.79 3.37 12.23
CA LEU A 10 29.35 3.56 12.45
C LEU A 10 28.66 4.19 11.24
N GLY A 11 29.29 5.18 10.61
CA GLY A 11 28.79 5.83 9.39
C GLY A 11 28.63 4.84 8.24
N LYS A 12 29.63 3.97 8.02
CA LYS A 12 29.56 2.89 7.03
C LYS A 12 28.45 1.89 7.35
N MET A 13 28.32 1.49 8.61
CA MET A 13 27.26 0.57 9.04
C MET A 13 25.86 1.16 8.86
N LYS A 14 25.65 2.42 9.27
CA LYS A 14 24.40 3.16 9.07
C LYS A 14 24.03 3.29 7.60
N THR A 15 25.03 3.52 6.74
CA THR A 15 24.85 3.59 5.28
C THR A 15 24.39 2.26 4.72
N ARG A 16 25.03 1.14 5.11
CA ARG A 16 24.60 -0.21 4.71
C ARG A 16 23.18 -0.53 5.14
N ILE A 17 22.82 -0.19 6.38
CA ILE A 17 21.47 -0.39 6.92
C ILE A 17 20.44 0.42 6.12
N LYS A 18 20.70 1.72 5.90
CA LYS A 18 19.81 2.59 5.12
C LYS A 18 19.62 2.08 3.69
N ALA A 19 20.69 1.63 3.05
CA ALA A 19 20.63 1.05 1.70
C ALA A 19 19.76 -0.23 1.70
N ALA A 20 20.00 -1.16 2.62
CA ALA A 20 19.22 -2.40 2.73
C ALA A 20 17.72 -2.13 2.98
N VAL A 21 17.40 -1.18 3.87
CA VAL A 21 16.02 -0.77 4.13
C VAL A 21 15.39 -0.16 2.88
N ARG A 22 16.10 0.73 2.17
CA ARG A 22 15.58 1.36 0.94
C ARG A 22 15.32 0.32 -0.15
N THR A 23 16.23 -0.63 -0.38
CA THR A 23 16.04 -1.71 -1.36
C THR A 23 14.84 -2.58 -1.01
N ARG A 24 14.72 -2.97 0.27
CA ARG A 24 13.56 -3.72 0.75
C ARG A 24 12.27 -2.93 0.53
N TRP A 25 12.29 -1.65 0.84
CA TRP A 25 11.13 -0.77 0.71
C TRP A 25 10.70 -0.63 -0.75
N ILE A 26 11.61 -0.36 -1.69
CA ILE A 26 11.31 -0.28 -3.13
C ILE A 26 10.73 -1.60 -3.65
N LYS A 27 11.31 -2.74 -3.24
CA LYS A 27 10.81 -4.08 -3.62
C LYS A 27 9.33 -4.27 -3.24
N TYR A 28 8.94 -3.79 -2.07
CA TYR A 28 7.56 -3.92 -1.58
C TYR A 28 6.62 -2.79 -2.00
N HIS A 29 7.14 -1.71 -2.58
CA HIS A 29 6.36 -0.54 -3.02
C HIS A 29 6.71 -0.18 -4.47
N PRO A 30 6.46 -1.08 -5.44
CA PRO A 30 6.84 -0.86 -6.84
C PRO A 30 6.11 0.34 -7.49
N PHE A 31 4.96 0.73 -6.93
CA PHE A 31 4.17 1.87 -7.40
C PHE A 31 4.48 3.18 -6.70
N PHE A 32 5.49 3.20 -5.80
CA PHE A 32 5.89 4.44 -5.18
C PHE A 32 6.59 5.36 -6.18
N SER A 33 6.17 6.62 -6.19
CA SER A 33 6.86 7.69 -6.88
C SER A 33 7.48 8.65 -5.87
N ALA A 34 8.77 8.92 -6.01
CA ALA A 34 9.45 9.96 -5.22
C ALA A 34 8.93 11.37 -5.56
N TYR A 35 8.27 11.53 -6.72
CA TYR A 35 7.65 12.78 -7.17
C TYR A 35 6.19 12.93 -6.72
N ASP A 36 5.72 12.04 -5.85
CA ASP A 36 4.37 12.11 -5.32
C ASP A 36 4.21 13.33 -4.39
N GLN A 37 3.45 14.31 -4.86
CA GLN A 37 3.17 15.54 -4.12
C GLN A 37 2.17 15.34 -2.98
N TYR A 38 1.83 14.10 -2.62
CA TYR A 38 0.96 13.77 -1.49
C TYR A 38 1.29 14.60 -0.22
N HIS A 39 2.57 14.76 0.10
CA HIS A 39 3.02 15.46 1.30
C HIS A 39 2.79 16.98 1.28
N THR A 40 2.61 17.60 0.11
CA THR A 40 2.37 19.05 -0.02
C THR A 40 0.89 19.40 0.15
N LEU A 41 0.01 18.41 0.12
CA LEU A 41 -1.43 18.59 0.26
C LEU A 41 -1.85 18.82 1.71
N ASN A 42 -3.00 19.46 1.91
CA ASN A 42 -3.60 19.57 3.25
C ASN A 42 -4.05 18.19 3.77
N ARG A 43 -4.28 18.11 5.10
CA ARG A 43 -4.60 16.83 5.77
C ARG A 43 -5.83 16.14 5.20
N VAL A 44 -6.86 16.90 4.83
CA VAL A 44 -8.10 16.34 4.26
C VAL A 44 -7.82 15.66 2.92
N LYS A 45 -7.15 16.36 2.00
CA LYS A 45 -6.78 15.82 0.68
C LYS A 45 -5.84 14.62 0.81
N GLN A 46 -4.89 14.67 1.76
CA GLN A 46 -4.04 13.52 2.08
C GLN A 46 -4.88 12.31 2.49
N THR A 47 -5.78 12.46 3.47
CA THR A 47 -6.62 11.33 3.90
C THR A 47 -7.50 10.77 2.78
N THR A 48 -8.04 11.64 1.93
CA THR A 48 -8.82 11.21 0.75
C THR A 48 -7.96 10.37 -0.20
N ILE A 49 -6.79 10.87 -0.60
CA ILE A 49 -5.89 10.15 -1.51
C ILE A 49 -5.41 8.84 -0.89
N PHE A 50 -5.09 8.84 0.40
CA PHE A 50 -4.69 7.62 1.12
C PHE A 50 -5.78 6.54 1.06
N TRP A 51 -7.04 6.89 1.31
CA TRP A 51 -8.16 5.95 1.21
C TRP A 51 -8.41 5.48 -0.21
N LEU A 52 -8.27 6.36 -1.21
CA LEU A 52 -8.37 5.99 -2.62
C LEU A 52 -7.29 4.97 -3.01
N ARG A 53 -6.03 5.24 -2.67
CA ARG A 53 -4.88 4.39 -3.04
C ARG A 53 -4.87 3.05 -2.32
N THR A 54 -5.29 3.04 -1.05
CA THR A 54 -5.34 1.80 -0.28
C THR A 54 -6.64 1.02 -0.48
N GLY A 55 -7.61 1.60 -1.20
CA GLY A 55 -8.93 1.00 -1.38
C GLY A 55 -9.75 0.93 -0.09
N HIS A 56 -9.50 1.81 0.89
CA HIS A 56 -10.29 1.97 2.14
C HIS A 56 -11.26 3.14 2.04
N ASN A 57 -11.80 3.36 0.84
CA ASN A 57 -12.99 4.15 0.67
C ASN A 57 -14.18 3.18 0.70
N ARG A 58 -15.31 3.56 1.30
CA ARG A 58 -16.53 2.71 1.32
C ARG A 58 -17.14 2.50 -0.07
N LEU A 59 -16.42 2.84 -1.14
CA LEU A 59 -16.86 2.80 -2.52
C LEU A 59 -17.15 1.37 -2.96
N ARG A 60 -16.28 0.40 -2.66
CA ARG A 60 -16.55 -1.01 -3.03
C ARG A 60 -17.81 -1.53 -2.37
N LYS A 61 -17.98 -1.27 -1.06
CA LYS A 61 -19.24 -1.60 -0.37
C LYS A 61 -20.44 -0.92 -1.03
N HIS A 62 -20.33 0.35 -1.41
CA HIS A 62 -21.42 1.07 -2.07
C HIS A 62 -21.75 0.49 -3.45
N MET A 63 -20.73 0.27 -4.29
CA MET A 63 -20.84 -0.34 -5.62
C MET A 63 -21.51 -1.72 -5.54
N TYR A 64 -21.07 -2.57 -4.61
CA TYR A 64 -21.65 -3.90 -4.41
C TYR A 64 -23.10 -3.84 -3.89
N THR A 65 -23.37 -3.01 -2.86
CA THR A 65 -24.68 -3.03 -2.18
C THR A 65 -25.77 -2.31 -2.95
N LYS A 66 -25.45 -1.15 -3.55
CA LYS A 66 -26.43 -0.26 -4.20
C LYS A 66 -26.49 -0.46 -5.70
N LEU A 67 -25.33 -0.58 -6.36
CA LEU A 67 -25.27 -0.69 -7.82
C LEU A 67 -25.20 -2.14 -8.30
N LYS A 68 -24.97 -3.10 -7.39
CA LYS A 68 -24.72 -4.52 -7.71
C LYS A 68 -23.53 -4.70 -8.66
N ILE A 69 -22.56 -3.79 -8.59
CA ILE A 69 -21.34 -3.79 -9.41
C ILE A 69 -20.17 -4.30 -8.55
N GLY A 70 -19.44 -5.28 -9.08
CA GLY A 70 -18.31 -5.94 -8.42
C GLY A 70 -18.73 -7.18 -7.63
N GLU A 71 -17.76 -8.06 -7.36
CA GLU A 71 -18.01 -9.37 -6.77
C GLU A 71 -18.14 -9.34 -5.23
N THR A 72 -17.47 -8.40 -4.55
CA THR A 72 -17.42 -8.38 -3.09
C THR A 72 -17.46 -6.96 -2.50
N PRO A 73 -18.05 -6.79 -1.30
CA PRO A 73 -17.96 -5.57 -0.51
C PRO A 73 -16.69 -5.52 0.38
N ILE A 74 -15.77 -6.46 0.17
CA ILE A 74 -14.55 -6.63 0.98
C ILE A 74 -13.48 -5.65 0.49
N CYS A 75 -12.73 -5.10 1.44
CA CYS A 75 -11.59 -4.26 1.15
C CYS A 75 -10.58 -4.96 0.21
N GLN A 76 -9.85 -4.21 -0.61
CA GLN A 76 -8.74 -4.74 -1.44
C GLN A 76 -7.67 -5.49 -0.64
N ARG A 77 -7.51 -5.19 0.66
CA ARG A 77 -6.60 -5.94 1.55
C ARG A 77 -7.16 -7.27 2.06
N GLY A 78 -8.41 -7.61 1.73
CA GLY A 78 -9.06 -8.85 2.18
C GLY A 78 -9.38 -8.90 3.69
N GLN A 79 -9.18 -7.80 4.42
CA GLN A 79 -9.24 -7.76 5.88
C GLN A 79 -10.66 -7.68 6.46
N GLY A 80 -11.68 -7.56 5.60
CA GLY A 80 -13.08 -7.50 6.02
C GLY A 80 -13.94 -6.55 5.17
N LEU A 81 -15.21 -6.45 5.55
CA LEU A 81 -16.16 -5.49 4.99
C LEU A 81 -15.71 -4.05 5.26
N GLN A 82 -15.83 -3.18 4.27
CA GLN A 82 -15.54 -1.76 4.46
C GLN A 82 -16.59 -1.08 5.35
N SER A 83 -16.36 -1.10 6.66
CA SER A 83 -17.15 -0.36 7.67
C SER A 83 -16.43 0.93 8.09
N PRO A 84 -17.14 1.93 8.66
CA PRO A 84 -16.51 3.14 9.19
C PRO A 84 -15.38 2.82 10.18
N GLU A 85 -15.60 1.83 11.05
CA GLU A 85 -14.64 1.37 12.04
C GLU A 85 -13.43 0.73 11.37
N HIS A 86 -13.61 -0.09 10.33
CA HIS A 86 -12.53 -0.70 9.55
C HIS A 86 -11.63 0.36 8.88
N ASN A 87 -12.23 1.39 8.28
CA ASN A 87 -11.47 2.46 7.62
C ASN A 87 -10.71 3.33 8.64
N LEU A 88 -11.19 3.44 9.87
CA LEU A 88 -10.58 4.23 10.93
C LEU A 88 -9.49 3.45 11.71
N ARG A 89 -9.68 2.15 11.93
CA ARG A 89 -8.78 1.29 12.74
C ARG A 89 -7.41 1.04 12.11
N ASP A 90 -7.31 1.06 10.79
CA ASP A 90 -6.07 0.71 10.09
C ASP A 90 -5.02 1.83 10.05
N LEU A 91 -5.31 3.00 10.60
CA LEU A 91 -4.31 4.08 10.75
C LEU A 91 -3.29 3.79 11.86
N SER A 92 -3.52 2.79 12.72
CA SER A 92 -2.59 2.40 13.80
C SER A 92 -1.63 1.27 13.41
N LYS A 93 -1.87 0.59 12.28
CA LYS A 93 -1.02 -0.51 11.79
C LYS A 93 -0.29 -0.05 10.53
N PRO A 94 1.05 -0.15 10.46
CA PRO A 94 1.73 0.08 9.19
C PRO A 94 1.11 -0.87 8.17
N SER A 95 0.57 -0.28 7.09
CA SER A 95 -0.04 -1.03 6.01
C SER A 95 0.93 -2.11 5.56
N HIS A 96 0.53 -3.37 5.76
CA HIS A 96 1.25 -4.51 5.21
C HIS A 96 1.39 -4.30 3.68
N PRO A 97 2.54 -4.66 3.08
CA PRO A 97 2.78 -4.40 1.67
C PRO A 97 1.70 -5.10 0.83
N GLN A 98 1.02 -4.34 -0.01
CA GLN A 98 0.10 -4.90 -1.00
C GLN A 98 0.91 -5.78 -1.95
N ALA A 99 0.76 -7.09 -1.81
CA ALA A 99 1.11 -8.01 -2.88
C ALA A 99 0.24 -7.69 -4.11
N PRO A 100 0.79 -7.77 -5.33
CA PRO A 100 0.01 -7.55 -6.54
C PRO A 100 -1.03 -8.67 -6.67
N VAL A 101 -2.30 -8.37 -6.39
CA VAL A 101 -3.42 -9.23 -6.79
C VAL A 101 -3.69 -8.94 -8.27
N LEU A 102 -2.86 -9.49 -9.15
CA LEU A 102 -3.17 -9.60 -10.57
C LEU A 102 -2.60 -10.90 -11.14
N ALA A 103 -3.03 -12.03 -10.60
CA ALA A 103 -3.04 -13.27 -11.35
C ALA A 103 -4.28 -13.24 -12.25
N ARG A 104 -4.07 -12.99 -13.54
CA ARG A 104 -5.05 -13.21 -14.61
C ARG A 104 -5.63 -14.62 -14.46
N ALA A 105 -6.92 -14.74 -14.17
CA ALA A 105 -7.66 -15.96 -14.46
C ALA A 105 -7.86 -16.00 -15.98
N HIS A 106 -7.07 -16.82 -16.67
CA HIS A 106 -7.43 -17.29 -17.99
C HIS A 106 -8.71 -18.12 -17.85
N HIS A 107 -9.81 -17.60 -18.39
CA HIS A 107 -10.96 -18.44 -18.75
C HIS A 107 -10.57 -19.24 -20.00
N PRO A 108 -10.64 -20.58 -20.00
CA PRO A 108 -10.76 -21.32 -21.24
C PRO A 108 -12.20 -21.14 -21.75
N ASP A 109 -12.33 -20.37 -22.83
CA ASP A 109 -13.56 -20.28 -23.60
C ASP A 109 -13.91 -21.65 -24.21
N ARG A 110 -15.21 -21.78 -24.44
CA ARG A 110 -16.01 -22.92 -24.83
C ARG A 110 -15.45 -23.77 -25.97
N LYS A 111 -15.68 -25.08 -25.79
CA LYS A 111 -15.90 -26.12 -26.79
C LYS A 111 -16.24 -25.57 -28.19
N SER A 112 -15.37 -25.86 -29.17
CA SER A 112 -15.77 -25.93 -30.58
C SER A 112 -16.09 -27.39 -30.91
N VAL A 113 -17.28 -27.56 -31.48
CA VAL A 113 -17.73 -28.75 -32.24
C VAL A 113 -16.97 -28.80 -33.55
#